data_AF-H9GT97-F1
#
_entry.id   AF-H9GT97-F1
#
_cell.length_a   1.000
_cell.length_b   1.000
_cell.length_c   1.000
_cell.angle_alpha   90.00
_cell.angle_beta   90.00
_cell.angle_gamma   90.00
#
_symmetry.space_group_name_H-M   'P 1'
#
loop_
_entity.id
_entity.type
_entity.pdbx_description
1 polymer ?
#
loop_
_entity_poly.entity_id
_entity_poly.type
_entity_poly.pdbx_seq_one_letter_code
_entity_poly.pdbx_strand_id
1 'polypeptide(L)'
;MAAQIEEFIYQDVKNTDLKYKNRVRSHISNLKDSKNPDLRKNVLCGVITPEEIAVMTSEEMASNELKEIWKAMTKEAIREHQMAKTGGTQTDLFTCRKCRKKNCTYTQVQTRSSDEPMTTFVVCNECGNHWKDFGWCF
;
A
#
# COMPACT_ATOMS: atom_id res chain seq x y z
N MET A 1 -1.74 -25.18 -28.97
CA MET A 1 -1.63 -24.30 -27.80
C MET A 1 -1.54 -22.81 -28.18
N ALA A 2 -0.54 -22.34 -28.92
CA ALA A 2 -0.44 -20.91 -29.27
C ALA A 2 -1.67 -20.36 -30.02
N ALA A 3 -2.21 -21.10 -30.99
CA ALA A 3 -3.44 -20.73 -31.69
C ALA A 3 -4.68 -20.70 -30.78
N GLN A 4 -4.73 -21.54 -29.74
CA GLN A 4 -5.83 -21.54 -28.78
C GLN A 4 -5.79 -20.30 -27.89
N ILE A 5 -4.60 -19.90 -27.41
CA ILE A 5 -4.42 -18.68 -26.62
C ILE A 5 -4.83 -17.46 -27.45
N GLU A 6 -4.42 -17.40 -28.71
CA GLU A 6 -4.78 -16.32 -29.62
C GLU A 6 -6.29 -16.24 -29.86
N GLU A 7 -6.95 -17.38 -30.10
CA GLU A 7 -8.41 -17.47 -30.22
C GLU A 7 -9.12 -16.95 -28.97
N PHE A 8 -8.69 -17.33 -27.77
CA PHE A 8 -9.28 -16.83 -26.52
C PHE A 8 -9.07 -15.31 -26.34
N ILE A 9 -7.90 -14.79 -26.72
CA ILE A 9 -7.65 -13.33 -26.72
C ILE A 9 -8.57 -12.63 -27.73
N TYR A 10 -8.81 -13.24 -28.89
CA TYR A 10 -9.73 -12.70 -29.89
C TYR A 10 -11.18 -12.73 -29.41
N GLN A 11 -11.61 -13.79 -28.72
CA GLN A 11 -12.96 -13.88 -28.15
C GLN A 11 -13.25 -12.83 -27.08
N ASP A 12 -12.25 -12.44 -26.29
CA ASP A 12 -12.37 -11.38 -25.29
C ASP A 12 -12.43 -9.99 -25.94
N VAL A 13 -11.52 -9.68 -26.86
CA VAL A 13 -11.42 -8.34 -27.46
C VAL A 13 -12.41 -8.11 -28.61
N LYS A 14 -12.78 -9.18 -29.33
CA LYS A 14 -13.68 -9.20 -30.52
C LYS A 14 -13.32 -8.20 -31.62
N ASN A 15 -12.09 -7.73 -31.63
CA ASN A 15 -11.58 -6.74 -32.57
C ASN A 15 -10.05 -6.90 -32.70
N THR A 16 -9.48 -6.53 -33.84
CA THR A 16 -8.03 -6.61 -34.15
C THR A 16 -7.30 -5.29 -33.94
N ASP A 17 -7.86 -4.42 -33.10
CA ASP A 17 -7.32 -3.10 -32.78
C ASP A 17 -5.97 -3.17 -32.03
N LEU A 18 -5.34 -2.01 -31.81
CA LEU A 18 -4.08 -1.88 -31.09
C LEU A 18 -4.10 -2.56 -29.73
N LYS A 19 -5.25 -2.59 -29.03
CA LYS A 19 -5.45 -3.30 -27.77
C LYS A 19 -5.19 -4.80 -27.90
N TYR A 20 -5.73 -5.46 -28.94
CA TYR A 20 -5.49 -6.87 -29.22
C TYR A 20 -4.01 -7.13 -29.51
N LYS A 21 -3.40 -6.31 -30.39
CA LYS A 21 -1.98 -6.45 -30.75
C LYS A 21 -1.06 -6.27 -29.54
N ASN A 22 -1.36 -5.31 -28.66
CA ASN A 22 -0.61 -5.08 -27.44
C ASN A 22 -0.74 -6.24 -26.45
N ARG A 23 -1.95 -6.82 -26.33
CA ARG A 23 -2.18 -7.99 -25.49
C ARG A 23 -1.35 -9.17 -25.98
N VAL A 24 -1.44 -9.52 -27.27
CA VAL A 24 -0.65 -10.62 -27.87
C VAL A 24 0.85 -10.40 -27.67
N ARG A 25 1.37 -9.20 -27.92
CA ARG A 25 2.79 -8.89 -27.69
C ARG A 25 3.19 -9.05 -26.22
N SER A 26 2.34 -8.64 -25.27
CA SER A 26 2.61 -8.81 -23.84
C SER A 26 2.70 -10.29 -23.47
N HIS A 27 1.74 -11.13 -23.88
CA HIS A 27 1.80 -12.57 -23.61
C HIS A 27 3.03 -13.22 -24.24
N ILE A 28 3.40 -12.86 -25.47
CA ILE A 28 4.62 -13.35 -26.12
C ILE A 28 5.86 -12.96 -25.32
N SER A 29 5.95 -11.71 -24.85
CA SER A 29 7.10 -11.25 -24.06
C SER A 29 7.20 -11.99 -22.72
N ASN A 30 6.08 -12.19 -22.02
CA ASN A 30 6.05 -12.90 -20.75
C ASN A 30 6.41 -14.40 -20.92
N LEU A 31 5.91 -15.06 -21.97
CA LEU A 31 6.23 -16.46 -22.28
C LEU A 31 7.67 -16.66 -22.77
N LYS A 32 8.30 -15.62 -23.32
CA LYS A 32 9.70 -15.62 -23.75
C LYS A 32 10.67 -15.15 -22.66
N ASP A 33 10.18 -14.73 -21.50
CA ASP A 33 11.04 -14.22 -20.45
C ASP A 33 11.98 -15.32 -19.93
N SER A 34 13.28 -15.06 -20.03
CA SER A 34 14.32 -15.97 -19.56
C SER A 34 14.41 -16.03 -18.04
N LYS A 35 13.91 -15.00 -17.35
CA LYS A 35 13.91 -14.92 -15.88
C LYS A 35 12.78 -15.72 -15.25
N ASN A 36 11.75 -16.11 -16.02
CA ASN A 36 10.62 -16.90 -15.56
C ASN A 36 10.35 -18.09 -16.50
N PRO A 37 11.26 -19.08 -16.56
CA PRO A 37 11.06 -20.26 -17.40
C PRO A 37 9.90 -21.13 -16.93
N ASP A 38 9.50 -21.02 -15.66
CA ASP A 38 8.48 -21.87 -15.05
C ASP A 38 7.07 -21.52 -15.54
N LEU A 39 6.79 -20.25 -15.86
CA LEU A 39 5.53 -19.88 -16.52
C LEU A 39 5.34 -20.67 -17.82
N ARG A 40 6.37 -20.70 -18.67
CA ARG A 40 6.32 -21.44 -19.94
C ARG A 40 6.15 -22.94 -19.72
N LYS A 41 6.84 -23.52 -18.73
CA LYS A 41 6.68 -24.94 -18.38
C LYS A 41 5.27 -25.25 -17.90
N ASN A 42 4.71 -24.42 -17.01
CA ASN A 42 3.37 -24.62 -16.46
C ASN A 42 2.29 -24.55 -17.54
N VAL A 43 2.45 -23.66 -18.52
CA VAL A 43 1.57 -23.62 -19.71
C VAL A 43 1.74 -24.90 -20.54
N LEU A 44 2.97 -25.30 -20.88
CA LEU A 44 3.21 -26.50 -21.69
C LEU A 44 2.74 -27.80 -21.01
N CYS A 45 2.85 -27.88 -19.69
CA CYS A 45 2.38 -29.01 -18.88
C CYS A 45 0.87 -29.00 -18.64
N GLY A 46 0.15 -27.94 -19.06
CA GLY A 46 -1.29 -27.82 -18.86
C GLY A 46 -1.73 -27.49 -17.44
N VAL A 47 -0.80 -27.06 -16.56
CA VAL A 47 -1.11 -26.53 -15.24
C VAL A 47 -1.87 -25.21 -15.35
N ILE A 48 -1.53 -24.42 -16.38
CA ILE A 48 -2.25 -23.20 -16.75
C ILE A 48 -2.94 -23.48 -18.09
N THR A 49 -4.25 -23.32 -18.11
CA THR A 49 -5.04 -23.54 -19.33
C THR A 49 -4.86 -22.37 -20.32
N PRO A 50 -5.07 -22.61 -21.62
CA PRO A 50 -5.03 -21.55 -22.63
C PRO A 50 -6.03 -20.41 -22.38
N GLU A 51 -7.17 -20.71 -21.74
CA GLU A 51 -8.20 -19.74 -21.38
C GLU A 51 -7.73 -18.85 -20.22
N GLU A 52 -7.20 -19.46 -19.16
CA GLU A 52 -6.65 -18.73 -18.01
C GLU A 52 -5.55 -17.76 -18.45
N ILE A 53 -4.57 -18.23 -19.22
CA ILE A 53 -3.47 -17.36 -19.65
C ILE A 53 -3.92 -16.23 -20.59
N ALA A 54 -4.99 -16.40 -21.36
CA ALA A 54 -5.50 -15.34 -22.24
C ALA A 54 -6.12 -14.16 -21.45
N VAL A 55 -6.71 -14.46 -20.29
CA VAL A 55 -7.36 -13.47 -19.41
C VAL A 55 -6.37 -12.85 -18.43
N MET A 56 -5.35 -13.60 -17.99
CA MET A 56 -4.35 -13.14 -17.03
C MET A 56 -3.69 -11.82 -17.43
N THR A 57 -3.50 -10.97 -16.43
CA THR A 57 -2.79 -9.69 -16.59
C THR A 57 -1.27 -9.89 -16.68
N SER A 58 -0.56 -8.87 -17.17
CA SER A 58 0.91 -8.91 -17.25
C SER A 58 1.56 -9.08 -15.87
N GLU A 59 0.95 -8.51 -14.83
CA GLU A 59 1.38 -8.64 -13.43
C GLU A 59 1.17 -10.07 -12.92
N GLU A 60 0.05 -10.69 -13.27
CA GLU A 60 -0.24 -12.09 -12.93
C GLU A 60 0.61 -13.09 -13.71
N MET A 61 1.21 -12.71 -14.83
CA MET A 61 2.18 -13.55 -15.55
C MET A 61 3.62 -13.42 -15.03
N ALA A 62 3.89 -12.45 -14.16
CA ALA A 62 5.22 -12.29 -13.56
C ALA A 62 5.62 -13.48 -12.67
N SER A 63 6.92 -13.61 -12.38
CA SER A 63 7.46 -14.66 -11.48
C SER A 63 6.74 -14.67 -10.13
N ASN A 64 6.59 -15.86 -9.55
CA ASN A 64 5.97 -16.03 -8.23
C ASN A 64 6.71 -15.24 -7.14
N GLU A 65 8.04 -15.16 -7.22
CA GLU A 65 8.85 -14.38 -6.27
C GLU A 65 8.55 -12.87 -6.37
N LEU A 66 8.45 -12.34 -7.58
CA LEU A 66 8.05 -10.96 -7.83
C LEU A 66 6.64 -10.68 -7.31
N LYS A 67 5.69 -11.61 -7.54
CA LYS A 67 4.33 -11.47 -7.01
C LYS A 67 4.30 -11.41 -5.49
N GLU A 68 5.07 -12.25 -4.81
CA GLU A 68 5.12 -12.27 -3.35
C GLU A 68 5.73 -10.96 -2.80
N ILE A 69 6.81 -10.48 -3.41
CA ILE A 69 7.41 -9.18 -3.06
C ILE A 69 6.39 -8.05 -3.25
N TRP A 70 5.68 -8.01 -4.38
CA TRP A 70 4.70 -6.96 -4.66
C TRP A 70 3.51 -7.01 -3.69
N LYS A 71 3.03 -8.21 -3.33
CA LYS A 71 1.98 -8.40 -2.33
C LYS A 71 2.45 -7.94 -0.95
N ALA A 72 3.68 -8.25 -0.57
CA ALA A 72 4.27 -7.81 0.69
C ALA A 72 4.39 -6.27 0.74
N MET A 73 4.97 -5.67 -0.30
CA MET A 73 5.15 -4.22 -0.42
C MET A 73 3.81 -3.48 -0.40
N THR A 74 2.82 -3.96 -1.16
CA THR A 74 1.47 -3.35 -1.18
C THR A 74 0.82 -3.43 0.20
N LYS A 75 0.94 -4.56 0.87
CA LYS A 75 0.40 -4.76 2.22
C LYS A 75 1.07 -3.84 3.25
N GLU A 76 2.39 -3.66 3.14
CA GLU A 76 3.15 -2.75 4.01
C GLU A 76 2.79 -1.29 3.75
N ALA A 77 2.68 -0.87 2.49
CA ALA A 77 2.28 0.49 2.13
C ALA A 77 0.87 0.83 2.66
N ILE A 78 -0.09 -0.10 2.54
CA ILE A 78 -1.44 0.07 3.12
C ILE A 78 -1.34 0.20 4.65
N ARG A 79 -0.54 -0.66 5.29
CA ARG A 79 -0.38 -0.65 6.74
C ARG A 79 0.22 0.67 7.21
N GLU A 80 1.26 1.17 6.55
CA GLU A 80 1.89 2.44 6.87
C GLU A 80 0.93 3.61 6.67
N HIS A 81 0.16 3.62 5.57
CA HIS A 81 -0.83 4.67 5.32
C HIS A 81 -1.97 4.68 6.35
N GLN A 82 -2.37 3.51 6.86
CA GLN A 82 -3.39 3.39 7.90
C GLN A 82 -2.88 3.79 9.30
N MET A 83 -1.57 3.77 9.54
CA MET A 83 -1.00 4.29 10.77
C MET A 83 -1.01 5.82 10.73
N ALA A 84 -2.14 6.42 11.08
CA ALA A 84 -2.20 7.85 11.41
C ALA A 84 -1.21 8.10 12.57
N LYS A 85 -0.01 8.59 12.27
CA LYS A 85 0.89 9.12 13.30
C LYS A 85 0.16 10.31 13.92
N THR A 86 -0.34 10.14 15.14
CA THR A 86 -0.86 11.25 15.94
C THR A 86 0.24 12.29 16.03
N GLY A 87 0.08 13.40 15.32
CA GLY A 87 1.07 14.47 15.26
C GLY A 87 1.32 15.05 16.65
N GLY A 88 2.59 15.26 16.97
CA GLY A 88 3.06 15.88 18.21
C GLY A 88 4.10 15.02 18.94
N THR A 89 4.73 15.61 19.94
CA THR A 89 5.76 14.96 20.75
C THR A 89 5.11 14.17 21.88
N GLN A 90 5.31 12.85 21.89
CA GLN A 90 4.88 11.99 22.99
C GLN A 90 5.70 12.32 24.25
N THR A 91 5.02 12.43 25.39
CA THR A 91 5.65 12.75 26.66
C THR A 91 4.91 12.14 27.83
N ASP A 92 5.67 11.74 28.84
CA ASP A 92 5.14 11.29 30.14
C ASP A 92 5.12 12.40 31.19
N LEU A 93 5.42 13.65 30.80
CA LEU A 93 5.41 14.83 31.68
C LEU A 93 4.02 15.11 32.25
N PHE A 94 2.97 14.78 31.50
CA PHE A 94 1.59 15.11 31.85
C PHE A 94 0.79 13.87 32.23
N THR A 95 0.10 13.92 33.38
CA THR A 95 -0.82 12.86 33.80
C THR A 95 -2.26 13.26 33.48
N CYS A 96 -2.97 12.44 32.71
CA CYS A 96 -4.36 12.73 32.36
C CYS A 96 -5.26 12.64 33.58
N ARG A 97 -6.05 13.69 33.86
CA ARG A 97 -6.99 13.70 35.00
C ARG A 97 -8.16 12.71 34.85
N LYS A 98 -8.51 12.34 33.62
CA LYS A 98 -9.66 11.46 33.33
C LYS A 98 -9.32 9.97 33.46
N CYS A 99 -8.20 9.53 32.88
CA CYS A 99 -7.79 8.12 32.88
C CYS A 99 -6.56 7.80 33.74
N ARG A 100 -5.90 8.82 34.33
CA ARG A 100 -4.68 8.73 35.15
C ARG A 100 -3.44 8.11 34.47
N LYS A 101 -3.49 7.90 33.16
CA LYS A 101 -2.35 7.45 32.35
C LYS A 101 -1.48 8.65 31.95
N LYS A 102 -0.19 8.38 31.70
CA LYS A 102 0.82 9.39 31.30
C LYS A 102 1.06 9.48 29.80
N ASN A 103 0.45 8.58 29.00
CA ASN A 103 0.55 8.59 27.54
C ASN A 103 -0.18 9.82 26.95
N CYS A 104 0.55 10.93 26.87
CA CYS A 104 0.07 12.21 26.37
C CYS A 104 0.98 12.73 25.25
N THR A 105 0.39 13.47 24.33
CA THR A 105 1.10 14.18 23.26
C THR A 105 0.94 15.67 23.50
N TYR A 106 2.02 16.44 23.43
CA TYR A 106 1.97 17.90 23.56
C TYR A 106 2.40 18.61 22.27
N THR A 107 1.79 19.77 22.03
CA THR A 107 2.11 20.68 20.94
C THR A 107 2.17 22.11 21.49
N GLN A 108 3.28 22.80 21.25
CA GLN A 108 3.45 24.18 21.67
C GLN A 108 3.07 25.11 20.52
N VAL A 109 2.13 26.02 20.78
CA VAL A 109 1.65 26.99 19.80
C VAL A 109 1.73 28.38 20.40
N GLN A 110 2.33 29.32 19.67
CA GLN A 110 2.28 30.73 20.01
C GLN A 110 0.93 31.28 19.53
N THR A 111 -0.03 31.40 20.45
CA THR A 111 -1.40 31.86 20.12
C THR A 111 -1.61 33.35 20.38
N ARG A 112 -0.58 34.08 20.82
CA ARG A 112 -0.67 35.46 21.33
C ARG A 112 0.57 36.28 20.93
N SER A 113 0.56 37.58 21.21
CA SER A 113 1.65 38.53 20.97
C SER A 113 3.02 38.00 21.41
N SER A 114 4.11 38.52 20.82
CA SER A 114 5.49 38.11 21.14
C SER A 114 5.86 38.22 22.64
N ASP A 115 5.13 39.02 23.41
CA ASP A 115 5.37 39.25 24.85
C ASP A 115 4.77 38.18 25.78
N GLU A 116 3.96 37.24 25.28
CA GLU A 116 3.41 36.15 26.09
C GLU A 116 4.08 34.79 25.77
N PRO A 117 4.34 33.95 26.79
CA PRO A 117 4.98 32.65 26.58
C PRO A 117 4.12 31.72 25.72
N MET A 118 4.77 30.79 25.02
CA MET A 118 4.10 29.79 24.20
C MET A 118 3.05 29.00 25.00
N THR A 119 1.88 28.74 24.40
CA THR A 119 0.84 27.94 25.06
C THR A 119 1.04 26.47 24.70
N THR A 120 1.12 25.61 25.72
CA THR A 120 1.26 24.17 25.52
C THR A 120 -0.12 23.52 25.47
N PHE A 121 -0.45 22.83 24.38
CA PHE A 121 -1.66 22.03 24.23
C PHE A 121 -1.31 20.57 24.47
N VAL A 122 -2.02 19.91 25.38
CA VAL A 122 -1.78 18.52 25.73
C VAL A 122 -3.01 17.69 25.38
N VAL A 123 -2.79 16.55 24.71
CA VAL A 123 -3.83 15.57 24.34
C VAL A 123 -3.45 14.22 24.93
N CYS A 124 -4.37 13.58 25.63
CA CYS A 124 -4.20 12.22 26.11
C CYS A 124 -4.53 11.22 25.00
N ASN A 125 -3.57 10.40 24.61
CA ASN A 125 -3.72 9.41 23.53
C ASN A 125 -4.65 8.25 23.90
N GLU A 126 -4.94 8.08 25.20
CA GLU A 126 -5.72 6.95 25.72
C GLU A 126 -7.22 7.24 25.80
N CYS A 127 -7.60 8.48 26.11
CA CYS A 127 -9.00 8.87 26.33
C CYS A 127 -9.46 10.07 25.51
N GLY A 128 -8.58 10.64 24.68
CA GLY A 128 -8.87 11.79 23.83
C GLY A 128 -9.07 13.11 24.58
N ASN A 129 -8.81 13.15 25.89
CA ASN A 129 -8.93 14.38 26.66
C ASN A 129 -7.87 15.39 26.22
N HIS A 130 -8.25 16.62 25.95
CA HIS A 130 -7.33 17.70 25.56
C HIS A 130 -7.47 18.88 26.51
N TRP A 131 -6.35 19.51 26.88
CA TRP A 131 -6.34 20.67 27.75
C TRP A 131 -5.14 21.58 27.44
N LYS A 132 -5.23 22.83 27.87
CA LYS A 132 -4.12 23.79 27.78
C LYS A 132 -3.33 23.76 29.08
N ASP A 133 -2.02 23.66 28.97
CA ASP A 133 -1.09 23.87 30.07
C ASP A 133 -0.44 25.24 29.90
N PHE A 134 -0.78 26.14 30.81
CA PHE A 134 -0.12 27.44 30.94
C PHE A 134 1.11 27.19 31.80
N GLY A 135 2.22 26.84 31.15
CA GLY A 135 3.45 26.40 31.81
C GLY A 135 3.78 27.31 32.99
N TRP A 136 3.83 26.70 34.18
CA TRP A 136 4.53 27.30 35.31
C TRP A 136 6.01 27.28 34.95
N CYS A 137 6.53 28.46 34.61
CA CYS A 137 7.95 28.73 34.63
C CYS A 137 8.42 28.44 36.07
N PHE A 138 9.29 27.45 36.26
CA PHE A 138 10.16 27.38 37.42
C PHE A 138 11.44 28.14 37.11
#